data_AF-A0A151WM11-F1
#
_entry.id   AF-A0A151WM11-F1
#
_cell.length_a   1.000
_cell.length_b   1.000
_cell.length_c   1.000
_cell.angle_alpha   90.00
_cell.angle_beta   90.00
_cell.angle_gamma   90.00
#
_symmetry.space_group_name_H-M   'P 1'
#
loop_
_entity.id
_entity.type
_entity.pdbx_description
1 polymer ?
#
loop_
_entity_poly.entity_id
_entity_poly.type
_entity_poly.pdbx_seq_one_letter_code
_entity_poly.pdbx_strand_id
1 'polypeptide(L)'
;MSNGQNAVATLENEFGKGRAIFVACDVTKADDFKKIFKKIVDTFKGLDIVINNAGIFDDNYWEKTVDLNVKAVIRGSMLAFDYMRSIKAARV
;
A
#
# COMPACT_ATOMS: atom_id res chain seq x y z
N MET A 1 16.63 -5.42 -12.18
CA MET A 1 15.36 -4.80 -11.75
C MET A 1 14.86 -5.57 -10.52
N SER A 2 14.29 -4.90 -9.53
CA SER A 2 13.65 -5.57 -8.40
C SER A 2 12.40 -6.32 -8.85
N ASN A 3 11.93 -7.30 -8.07
CA ASN A 3 10.67 -8.00 -8.34
C ASN A 3 9.49 -7.03 -8.53
N GLY A 4 9.47 -5.93 -7.78
CA GLY A 4 8.47 -4.87 -7.92
C GLY A 4 8.54 -4.13 -9.26
N GLN A 5 9.75 -3.81 -9.74
CA GLN A 5 9.93 -3.17 -11.05
C GLN A 5 9.55 -4.11 -12.20
N ASN A 6 9.85 -5.41 -12.07
CA ASN A 6 9.42 -6.42 -13.04
C ASN A 6 7.89 -6.51 -13.08
N ALA A 7 7.21 -6.50 -11.93
CA ALA A 7 5.75 -6.51 -11.87
C ALA A 7 5.13 -5.29 -12.57
N VAL A 8 5.72 -4.09 -12.43
CA VAL A 8 5.27 -2.91 -13.20
C VAL A 8 5.39 -3.17 -14.69
N ALA A 9 6.54 -3.63 -15.17
CA ALA A 9 6.75 -3.90 -16.59
C ALA A 9 5.72 -4.91 -17.13
N THR A 10 5.44 -5.98 -16.39
CA THR A 10 4.40 -6.96 -16.75
C THR A 10 3.01 -6.31 -16.84
N LEU A 11 2.60 -5.57 -15.81
CA LEU A 11 1.28 -4.93 -15.77
C LEU A 11 1.13 -3.84 -16.84
N GLU A 12 2.17 -3.07 -17.13
CA GLU A 12 2.13 -2.05 -18.18
C GLU A 12 2.07 -2.66 -19.60
N ASN A 13 2.72 -3.80 -19.81
CA ASN A 13 2.64 -4.54 -21.07
C ASN A 13 1.23 -5.09 -21.32
N GLU A 14 0.52 -5.52 -20.27
CA GLU A 14 -0.80 -6.11 -20.38
C GLU A 14 -1.94 -5.06 -20.39
N PHE A 15 -1.84 -4.03 -19.54
CA PHE A 15 -2.94 -3.09 -19.29
C PHE A 15 -2.66 -1.66 -19.78
N GLY A 16 -1.47 -1.40 -20.32
CA GLY A 16 -1.07 -0.11 -20.89
C GLY A 16 -0.07 0.68 -20.03
N LYS A 17 0.68 1.57 -20.68
CA LYS A 17 1.71 2.41 -20.04
C LYS A 17 1.12 3.37 -19.00
N GLY A 18 1.82 3.59 -17.90
CA GLY A 18 1.43 4.50 -16.82
C GLY A 18 0.32 3.98 -15.91
N ARG A 19 -0.05 2.69 -16.05
CA ARG A 19 -1.14 2.07 -15.29
C ARG A 19 -0.69 1.40 -14.00
N ALA A 20 0.61 1.20 -13.82
CA ALA A 20 1.20 0.61 -12.63
C ALA A 20 2.43 1.42 -12.17
N ILE A 21 2.65 1.49 -10.87
CA ILE A 21 3.88 2.02 -10.28
C ILE A 21 4.33 1.09 -9.15
N PHE A 22 5.64 1.03 -8.91
CA PHE A 22 6.21 0.37 -7.75
C PHE A 22 6.90 1.39 -6.87
N VAL A 23 6.57 1.37 -5.58
CA VAL A 23 7.19 2.21 -4.55
C VAL A 23 7.60 1.32 -3.39
N ALA A 24 8.89 1.32 -3.06
CA ALA A 24 9.37 0.62 -1.87
C ALA A 24 8.81 1.29 -0.60
N CYS A 25 8.26 0.50 0.30
CA CYS A 25 7.66 0.97 1.55
C CYS A 25 8.01 0.04 2.70
N ASP A 26 8.36 0.62 3.83
CA ASP A 26 8.23 -0.05 5.12
C ASP A 26 6.92 0.42 5.78
N VAL A 27 5.88 -0.42 5.74
CA VAL A 27 4.55 -0.07 6.26
C VAL A 27 4.51 0.11 7.78
N THR A 28 5.55 -0.35 8.49
CA THR A 28 5.69 -0.10 9.94
C THR A 28 6.05 1.36 10.23
N LYS A 29 6.66 2.07 9.27
CA LYS A 29 7.04 3.49 9.36
C LYS A 29 5.90 4.38 8.87
N ALA A 30 5.31 5.15 9.78
CA ALA A 30 4.16 5.99 9.48
C ALA A 30 4.41 7.03 8.37
N ASP A 31 5.59 7.63 8.33
CA ASP A 31 5.93 8.66 7.35
C ASP A 31 6.11 8.09 5.94
N ASP A 32 6.69 6.90 5.82
CA ASP A 32 6.82 6.21 4.53
C ASP A 32 5.43 5.88 3.99
N PHE A 33 4.54 5.42 4.87
CA PHE A 33 3.20 5.06 4.46
C PHE A 33 2.39 6.27 3.98
N LYS A 34 2.43 7.39 4.72
CA LYS A 34 1.79 8.66 4.31
C LYS A 34 2.30 9.16 2.96
N LYS A 35 3.61 9.10 2.72
CA LYS A 35 4.21 9.53 1.44
C LYS A 35 3.66 8.71 0.27
N ILE A 36 3.39 7.42 0.47
CA ILE A 36 2.85 6.56 -0.57
C ILE A 36 1.41 6.86 -0.90
N PHE A 37 0.54 7.06 0.09
CA PHE A 37 -0.84 7.47 -0.17
C PHE A 37 -0.89 8.78 -0.95
N LYS A 38 -0.05 9.75 -0.58
CA LYS A 38 0.09 10.99 -1.37
C LYS A 38 0.54 10.71 -2.81
N LYS A 39 1.56 9.87 -3.00
CA LYS A 39 2.07 9.51 -4.33
C LYS A 39 1.00 8.83 -5.20
N ILE A 40 0.18 7.95 -4.61
CA ILE A 40 -0.93 7.27 -5.28
C ILE A 40 -1.93 8.31 -5.78
N VAL A 41 -2.38 9.23 -4.92
CA VAL A 41 -3.35 10.26 -5.33
C VAL A 41 -2.77 11.23 -6.35
N ASP A 42 -1.50 11.63 -6.21
CA ASP A 42 -0.84 12.50 -7.19
C ASP A 42 -0.78 11.84 -8.59
N THR A 43 -0.58 10.52 -8.63
CA THR A 43 -0.41 9.72 -9.86
C THR A 43 -1.74 9.29 -10.49
N PHE A 44 -2.65 8.69 -9.71
CA PHE A 44 -3.90 8.08 -10.17
C PHE A 44 -5.16 8.89 -9.87
N LYS A 45 -5.00 10.07 -9.24
CA LYS A 45 -6.06 11.03 -8.89
C LYS A 45 -7.07 10.51 -7.87
N GLY A 46 -6.75 9.45 -7.15
CA GLY A 46 -7.58 8.90 -6.09
C GLY A 46 -7.19 7.49 -5.73
N LEU A 47 -7.83 7.00 -4.68
CA LEU A 47 -7.73 5.63 -4.20
C LEU A 47 -9.15 5.04 -4.17
N ASP A 48 -9.31 3.86 -4.76
CA ASP A 48 -10.59 3.15 -4.77
C ASP A 48 -10.55 1.92 -3.84
N ILE A 49 -9.42 1.22 -3.77
CA ILE A 49 -9.22 0.00 -2.97
C ILE A 49 -7.80 -0.01 -2.39
N VAL A 50 -7.66 -0.40 -1.12
CA VAL A 50 -6.37 -0.75 -0.51
C VAL A 50 -6.37 -2.22 -0.10
N ILE A 51 -5.24 -2.91 -0.21
CA ILE A 51 -5.08 -4.29 0.26
C ILE A 51 -3.87 -4.33 1.21
N ASN A 52 -4.13 -4.52 2.50
CA ASN A 52 -3.10 -4.60 3.53
C ASN A 52 -2.49 -6.01 3.59
N ASN A 53 -1.66 -6.37 2.60
CA ASN A 53 -1.12 -7.73 2.46
C ASN A 53 0.22 -7.98 3.18
N ALA A 54 0.84 -6.97 3.79
CA ALA A 54 2.14 -7.15 4.43
C ALA A 54 2.00 -7.90 5.76
N GLY A 55 2.79 -8.96 5.96
CA GLY A 55 2.77 -9.71 7.21
C GLY A 55 4.00 -10.60 7.39
N ILE A 56 4.32 -10.89 8.65
CA ILE A 56 5.34 -11.87 9.07
C ILE A 56 4.75 -12.78 10.16
N PHE A 57 5.33 -13.96 10.32
CA PHE A 57 4.99 -14.85 11.43
C PHE A 57 6.29 -15.36 12.04
N ASP A 58 6.74 -14.70 13.09
CA ASP A 58 7.97 -15.02 13.79
C ASP A 58 7.81 -14.72 15.29
N ASP A 59 7.72 -15.80 16.07
CA ASP A 59 7.49 -15.74 17.51
C ASP A 59 8.71 -15.18 18.28
N ASN A 60 9.91 -15.28 17.70
CA ASN A 60 11.12 -14.72 18.31
C ASN A 60 11.13 -13.18 18.29
N TYR A 61 10.34 -12.57 17.40
CA TYR A 61 10.23 -11.13 17.22
C TYR A 61 8.77 -10.70 17.27
N TRP A 62 8.06 -11.12 18.32
CA TRP A 62 6.62 -10.91 18.44
C TRP A 62 6.21 -9.43 18.40
N GLU A 63 7.02 -8.48 18.93
CA GLU A 63 6.70 -7.05 18.79
C GLU A 63 6.71 -6.63 17.31
N LYS A 64 7.69 -7.10 16.54
CA LYS A 64 7.76 -6.81 15.10
C LYS A 64 6.54 -7.40 14.36
N THR A 65 6.10 -8.58 14.76
CA THR A 65 4.89 -9.22 14.25
C THR A 65 3.65 -8.37 14.54
N VAL A 66 3.51 -7.83 15.75
CA VAL A 66 2.41 -6.90 16.10
C VAL A 66 2.52 -5.58 15.32
N ASP A 67 3.73 -5.04 15.18
CA ASP A 67 4.01 -3.80 14.46
C ASP A 67 3.60 -3.88 12.99
N LEU A 68 3.90 -5.01 12.35
CA LEU A 68 3.56 -5.24 10.96
C LEU A 68 2.11 -5.67 10.79
N ASN A 69 1.69 -6.76 11.45
CA ASN A 69 0.42 -7.41 11.15
C ASN A 69 -0.78 -6.68 11.75
N VAL A 70 -0.59 -5.85 12.79
CA VAL A 70 -1.69 -5.14 13.47
C VAL A 70 -1.55 -3.64 13.28
N LYS A 71 -0.45 -3.03 13.75
CA LYS A 71 -0.31 -1.56 13.70
C LYS A 71 -0.26 -1.04 12.27
N ALA A 72 0.46 -1.70 11.37
CA ALA A 72 0.52 -1.26 9.97
C ALA A 72 -0.85 -1.40 9.28
N VAL A 73 -1.58 -2.48 9.53
CA VAL A 73 -2.94 -2.68 8.98
C VAL A 73 -3.88 -1.57 9.45
N ILE A 74 -3.95 -1.31 10.77
CA ILE A 74 -4.80 -0.24 11.33
C ILE A 74 -4.45 1.10 10.69
N ARG A 75 -3.15 1.43 10.61
CA ARG A 75 -2.69 2.68 10.01
C ARG A 75 -3.04 2.79 8.53
N GLY A 76 -2.84 1.72 7.77
CA GLY A 76 -3.17 1.66 6.34
C GLY A 76 -4.65 1.87 6.10
N SER A 77 -5.49 1.23 6.92
CA SER A 77 -6.93 1.42 6.90
C SER A 77 -7.35 2.86 7.21
N MET A 78 -6.78 3.46 8.27
CA MET A 78 -7.06 4.86 8.63
C MET A 78 -6.65 5.84 7.52
N LEU A 79 -5.45 5.67 6.95
CA LEU A 79 -5.01 6.50 5.82
C LEU A 79 -5.90 6.30 4.60
N ALA A 80 -6.33 5.07 4.32
CA ALA A 80 -7.23 4.81 3.21
C ALA A 80 -8.57 5.54 3.37
N PHE A 81 -9.11 5.66 4.58
CA PHE A 81 -10.31 6.48 4.81
C PHE A 81 -10.11 7.97 4.44
N ASP A 82 -8.91 8.52 4.66
CA ASP A 82 -8.62 9.93 4.35
C ASP A 82 -8.48 10.19 2.83
N TYR A 83 -7.99 9.19 2.08
CA TYR A 83 -7.63 9.34 0.66
C TYR A 83 -8.57 8.63 -0.32
N MET A 84 -9.41 7.73 0.15
CA MET A 84 -10.40 7.07 -0.70
C MET A 84 -11.38 8.10 -1.24
N ARG A 85 -11.72 7.98 -2.53
CA ARG A 85 -12.79 8.79 -3.12
C ARG A 85 -14.08 8.54 -2.35
N SER A 86 -14.95 9.54 -2.24
CA SER A 86 -16.23 9.41 -1.54
C SER A 86 -17.14 8.40 -2.26
N ILE A 87 -17.02 7.12 -1.92
CA ILE A 87 -17.93 6.07 -2.36
C ILE A 87 -18.88 5.78 -1.20
N LYS A 88 -20.18 5.61 -1.48
CA LYS A 88 -21.23 5.18 -0.53
C LYS A 88 -20.92 3.89 0.24
N ALA A 89 -19.81 3.20 -0.06
CA ALA A 89 -19.29 2.05 0.67
C ALA A 89 -17.76 1.98 0.48
N ALA A 90 -16.99 2.60 1.37
CA ALA A 90 -15.55 2.35 1.47
C ALA A 90 -15.33 0.88 1.88
N ARG A 91 -14.48 0.16 1.16
CA ARG A 91 -14.09 -1.23 1.47
C ARG A 91 -12.61 -1.24 1.83
N VAL A 92 -12.31 -1.68 3.04
CA VAL A 92 -10.96 -1.87 3.59
C VAL A 92 -10.81 -3.32 4.00
#